data_AF-A0A6J4S608-F1
#
_entry.id   AF-A0A6J4S608-F1
#
_cell.length_a   1.000
_cell.length_b   1.000
_cell.length_c   1.000
_cell.angle_alpha   90.00
_cell.angle_beta   90.00
_cell.angle_gamma   90.00
#
_symmetry.space_group_name_H-M   'P 1'
#
loop_
_entity.id
_entity.type
_entity.pdbx_description
1 polymer ?
#
loop_
_entity_poly.entity_id
_entity_poly.type
_entity_poly.pdbx_seq_one_letter_code
_entity_poly.pdbx_strand_id
1 'polypeptide(L)'
;MVKDGMPPLPLLVFVVGTGSLGAEIAAVRLLAPYFGASTVVWANTIGVVLVSLSVGYWLGGRWADRHPHMRGLCLLALGAAVLLALVPFAADPMLDLAVRALDSISAGAFFGSLAAVLVLVAVPILLLGAVSPWAVRLGVERLEDAGRVAGRLY
;
A
#
# COMPACT_ATOMS: atom_id res chain seq x y z
N MET A 1 22.59 -15.69 -10.47
CA MET A 1 23.26 -16.23 -9.24
C MET A 1 22.82 -15.42 -8.02
N VAL A 2 21.89 -15.93 -7.22
CA VAL A 2 21.43 -15.27 -5.98
C VAL A 2 22.48 -15.52 -4.89
N LYS A 3 23.13 -14.45 -4.41
CA LYS A 3 24.16 -14.50 -3.35
C LYS A 3 23.53 -14.83 -1.99
N ASP A 4 24.19 -15.74 -1.25
CA ASP A 4 23.88 -16.32 0.06
C ASP A 4 23.79 -15.33 1.25
N GLY A 5 23.00 -14.26 1.12
CA GLY A 5 22.79 -13.33 2.23
C GLY A 5 21.64 -12.35 2.05
N MET A 6 20.81 -12.52 1.02
CA MET A 6 19.66 -11.63 0.77
C MET A 6 18.35 -12.36 1.03
N PRO A 7 17.33 -11.68 1.61
CA PRO A 7 16.02 -12.29 1.83
C PRO A 7 15.48 -12.82 0.49
N PRO A 8 14.87 -14.01 0.48
CA PRO A 8 14.30 -14.55 -0.76
C PRO A 8 13.24 -13.58 -1.27
N LEU A 9 13.39 -13.09 -2.50
CA LEU A 9 12.43 -12.21 -3.18
C LEU A 9 10.96 -12.66 -3.00
N PRO A 10 10.63 -13.97 -3.09
CA PRO A 10 9.26 -14.45 -2.83
C PRO A 10 8.78 -14.16 -1.41
N LEU A 11 9.63 -14.32 -0.39
CA LEU A 11 9.27 -14.02 0.99
C LEU A 11 9.01 -12.53 1.18
N LEU A 12 9.81 -11.67 0.55
CA LEU A 12 9.63 -10.22 0.62
C LEU A 12 8.29 -9.81 -0.02
N VAL A 13 7.99 -10.32 -1.21
CA VAL A 13 6.71 -10.06 -1.89
C VAL A 13 5.54 -10.60 -1.07
N PHE A 14 5.66 -11.78 -0.49
CA PHE A 14 4.65 -12.38 0.38
C PHE A 14 4.37 -11.54 1.63
N VAL A 15 5.41 -11.09 2.32
CA VAL A 15 5.29 -10.25 3.52
C VAL A 15 4.66 -8.89 3.16
N VAL A 16 5.08 -8.29 2.06
CA VAL A 16 4.53 -7.02 1.59
C VAL A 16 3.07 -7.16 1.15
N GLY A 17 2.72 -8.22 0.44
CA GLY A 17 1.34 -8.50 0.04
C GLY A 17 0.42 -8.79 1.23
N THR A 18 0.91 -9.54 2.22
CA THR A 18 0.19 -9.76 3.48
C THR A 18 0.04 -8.45 4.26
N GLY A 19 1.09 -7.62 4.27
CA GLY A 19 1.09 -6.31 4.91
C GLY A 19 0.11 -5.32 4.28
N SER A 20 -0.02 -5.30 2.95
CA SER A 20 -0.96 -4.42 2.25
C SER A 20 -2.42 -4.82 2.50
N LEU A 21 -2.72 -6.11 2.47
CA LEU A 21 -4.04 -6.63 2.86
C LEU A 21 -4.36 -6.35 4.33
N GLY A 22 -3.40 -6.57 5.22
CA GLY A 22 -3.54 -6.24 6.65
C GLY A 22 -3.80 -4.74 6.86
N ALA A 23 -3.08 -3.89 6.13
CA ALA A 23 -3.24 -2.43 6.16
C ALA A 23 -4.63 -2.00 5.69
N GLU A 24 -5.18 -2.62 4.65
CA GLU A 24 -6.53 -2.34 4.17
C GLU A 24 -7.59 -2.64 5.25
N ILE A 25 -7.51 -3.81 5.88
CA ILE A 25 -8.44 -4.19 6.96
C ILE A 25 -8.25 -3.27 8.18
N ALA A 26 -7.01 -2.94 8.53
CA ALA A 26 -6.71 -2.03 9.62
C ALA A 26 -7.26 -0.62 9.37
N ALA A 27 -7.14 -0.09 8.15
CA ALA A 27 -7.67 1.21 7.76
C ALA A 27 -9.19 1.27 7.94
N VAL A 28 -9.92 0.25 7.47
CA VAL A 28 -11.37 0.17 7.65
C VAL A 28 -11.75 0.16 9.13
N ARG A 29 -11.02 -0.60 9.95
CA ARG A 29 -11.26 -0.70 11.39
C ARG A 29 -10.95 0.60 12.13
N LEU A 30 -9.95 1.34 11.66
CA LEU A 30 -9.57 2.64 12.20
C LEU A 30 -10.60 3.73 11.86
N LEU A 31 -11.28 3.64 10.72
CA LEU A 31 -12.36 4.58 10.36
C LEU A 31 -13.71 4.27 11.02
N ALA A 32 -13.96 3.00 11.36
CA ALA A 32 -15.26 2.55 11.85
C ALA A 32 -15.79 3.31 13.09
N PRO A 33 -14.97 3.67 14.09
CA PRO A 33 -15.43 4.45 15.25
C PRO A 33 -15.87 5.88 14.88
N TYR A 34 -15.26 6.48 13.85
CA TYR A 34 -15.45 7.89 13.49
C TYR A 34 -16.54 8.09 12.43
N PHE A 35 -16.57 7.24 11.41
CA PHE A 35 -17.49 7.39 10.26
C PHE A 35 -18.52 6.26 10.16
N GLY A 36 -18.49 5.30 11.09
CA GLY A 36 -19.34 4.13 11.11
C GLY A 36 -18.88 3.02 10.17
N ALA A 37 -19.43 1.82 10.37
CA ALA A 37 -19.12 0.62 9.57
C ALA A 37 -20.07 0.45 8.37
N SER A 38 -20.36 1.53 7.63
CA SER A 38 -21.27 1.47 6.49
C SER A 38 -20.60 0.88 5.25
N THR A 39 -21.38 0.25 4.36
CA THR A 39 -20.91 -0.27 3.06
C THR A 39 -20.22 0.81 2.22
N VAL A 40 -20.62 2.07 2.40
CA VAL A 40 -20.06 3.23 1.72
C VAL A 40 -18.61 3.50 2.15
N VAL A 41 -18.32 3.47 3.46
CA VAL A 41 -16.95 3.65 3.98
C VAL A 41 -16.03 2.51 3.52
N TRP A 42 -16.54 1.28 3.51
CA TRP A 42 -15.85 0.13 2.95
C TRP A 42 -15.51 0.33 1.46
N ALA A 43 -16.51 0.71 0.65
CA ALA A 43 -16.32 0.94 -0.77
C ALA A 43 -15.28 2.04 -1.06
N ASN A 44 -15.31 3.14 -0.30
CA ASN A 44 -14.31 4.20 -0.41
C ASN A 44 -12.91 3.69 -0.08
N THR A 45 -12.77 2.91 1.00
CA THR A 45 -11.47 2.39 1.43
C THR A 45 -10.87 1.47 0.38
N ILE A 46 -11.63 0.48 -0.08
CA ILE A 46 -11.21 -0.45 -1.14
C ILE A 46 -10.86 0.32 -2.42
N GLY A 47 -11.71 1.27 -2.82
CA GLY A 47 -11.48 2.10 -4.01
C GLY A 47 -10.15 2.85 -3.95
N VAL A 48 -9.87 3.51 -2.83
CA VAL A 48 -8.59 4.23 -2.64
C VAL A 48 -7.41 3.27 -2.60
N VAL A 49 -7.52 2.13 -1.93
CA VAL A 49 -6.46 1.10 -1.88
C VAL A 49 -6.13 0.61 -3.28
N LEU A 50 -7.14 0.23 -4.08
CA LEU A 50 -6.96 -0.26 -5.44
C LEU A 50 -6.35 0.80 -6.37
N VAL A 51 -6.81 2.05 -6.28
CA VAL A 51 -6.21 3.16 -7.05
C VAL A 51 -4.76 3.37 -6.64
N SER A 52 -4.48 3.38 -5.34
CA SER A 52 -3.13 3.56 -4.80
C SER A 52 -2.19 2.45 -5.23
N LEU A 53 -2.64 1.18 -5.16
CA LEU A 53 -1.89 0.03 -5.65
C LEU A 53 -1.63 0.13 -7.15
N SER A 54 -2.63 0.52 -7.95
CA SER A 54 -2.47 0.67 -9.40
C SER A 54 -1.43 1.73 -9.77
N VAL A 55 -1.47 2.89 -9.10
CA VAL A 55 -0.44 3.93 -9.25
C VAL A 55 0.92 3.43 -8.77
N GLY A 56 0.94 2.70 -7.65
CA GLY A 56 2.12 2.06 -7.10
C GLY A 56 2.75 1.08 -8.09
N TYR A 57 1.96 0.24 -8.75
CA TYR A 57 2.44 -0.70 -9.75
C TYR A 57 3.08 0.01 -10.93
N TRP A 58 2.46 1.08 -11.41
CA TRP A 58 3.01 1.89 -12.50
C TRP A 58 4.33 2.56 -12.11
N LEU A 59 4.40 3.19 -10.93
CA LEU A 59 5.61 3.84 -10.43
C LEU A 59 6.73 2.84 -10.15
N GLY A 60 6.39 1.72 -9.51
CA GLY A 60 7.32 0.64 -9.18
C GLY A 60 7.95 0.02 -10.43
N GLY A 61 7.16 -0.23 -11.48
CA GLY A 61 7.68 -0.68 -12.77
C GLY A 61 8.64 0.34 -13.38
N ARG A 62 8.28 1.64 -13.35
CA ARG A 62 9.13 2.71 -13.90
C ARG A 62 10.43 2.92 -13.12
N TRP A 63 10.41 2.76 -11.79
CA TRP A 63 11.61 2.84 -10.94
C TRP A 63 12.51 1.63 -11.11
N ALA A 64 11.92 0.43 -11.21
CA ALA A 64 12.64 -0.80 -11.45
C ALA A 64 13.35 -0.81 -12.81
N ASP A 65 12.75 -0.19 -13.84
CA ASP A 65 13.36 -0.07 -15.17
C ASP A 65 14.60 0.83 -15.19
N ARG A 66 14.63 1.88 -14.35
CA ARG A 66 15.76 2.81 -14.29
C ARG A 66 16.90 2.33 -13.41
N HIS A 67 16.61 1.73 -12.26
CA HIS A 67 17.63 1.33 -11.28
C HIS A 67 17.26 0.01 -10.58
N PRO A 68 17.41 -1.15 -11.23
CA PRO A 68 17.06 -2.45 -10.66
C PRO A 68 18.08 -2.88 -9.59
N HIS A 69 18.00 -2.27 -8.39
CA HIS A 69 18.84 -2.60 -7.24
C HIS A 69 18.01 -3.14 -6.09
N MET A 70 18.47 -4.23 -5.48
CA MET A 70 17.84 -4.81 -4.29
C MET A 70 17.79 -3.84 -3.11
N ARG A 71 18.84 -3.03 -2.93
CA ARG A 71 18.88 -2.00 -1.87
C ARG A 71 17.75 -0.99 -2.00
N GLY A 72 17.40 -0.58 -3.23
CA GLY A 72 16.30 0.34 -3.49
C GLY A 72 14.95 -0.27 -3.11
N LEU A 73 14.73 -1.54 -3.47
CA LEU A 73 13.54 -2.30 -3.08
C LEU A 73 13.39 -2.38 -1.56
N CYS A 74 14.46 -2.76 -0.84
CA CYS A 74 14.43 -2.89 0.61
C CYS A 74 14.17 -1.53 1.30
N LEU A 75 14.81 -0.45 0.84
CA LEU A 75 14.59 0.89 1.38
C LEU A 75 13.17 1.38 1.13
N LEU A 76 12.61 1.10 -0.04
CA LEU A 76 11.24 1.45 -0.38
C LEU A 76 10.24 0.67 0.48
N ALA A 77 10.44 -0.65 0.64
CA ALA A 77 9.60 -1.47 1.51
C ALA A 77 9.70 -1.03 2.98
N LEU A 78 10.91 -0.71 3.45
CA LEU A 78 11.13 -0.17 4.80
C LEU A 78 10.42 1.17 4.99
N GLY A 79 10.57 2.10 4.03
CA GLY A 79 9.90 3.39 4.07
C GLY A 79 8.37 3.26 4.09
N ALA A 80 7.83 2.34 3.29
CA ALA A 80 6.41 2.02 3.28
C ALA A 80 5.93 1.45 4.62
N ALA A 81 6.71 0.52 5.21
CA ALA A 81 6.40 -0.06 6.52
C ALA A 81 6.45 0.98 7.64
N VAL A 82 7.45 1.87 7.64
CA VAL A 82 7.55 2.96 8.61
C VAL A 82 6.38 3.92 8.48
N LEU A 83 6.04 4.36 7.26
CA LEU A 83 4.88 5.22 7.02
C LEU A 83 3.59 4.57 7.51
N LEU A 84 3.39 3.28 7.18
CA LEU A 84 2.23 2.53 7.62
C LEU A 84 2.17 2.41 9.16
N ALA A 85 3.31 2.21 9.83
CA ALA A 85 3.39 2.16 11.28
C ALA A 85 3.11 3.52 11.95
N LEU A 86 3.33 4.63 11.24
CA LEU A 86 3.01 5.99 11.72
C LEU A 86 1.54 6.35 11.55
N VAL A 87 0.80 5.67 10.66
CA VAL A 87 -0.63 5.92 10.41
C VAL A 87 -1.47 6.00 11.68
N PRO A 88 -1.46 5.02 12.61
CA PRO A 88 -2.33 5.09 13.80
C PRO A 88 -2.05 6.32 14.68
N PHE A 89 -0.80 6.77 14.77
CA PHE A 89 -0.43 7.94 15.57
C PHE A 89 -0.89 9.26 14.91
N ALA A 90 -0.89 9.31 13.58
CA ALA A 90 -1.39 10.45 12.82
C ALA A 90 -2.92 10.43 12.65
N ALA A 91 -3.54 9.25 12.77
CA ALA A 91 -4.95 9.04 12.51
C ALA A 91 -5.83 9.78 13.52
N ASP A 92 -5.62 9.60 14.82
CA ASP A 92 -6.49 10.18 15.86
C ASP A 92 -6.69 11.70 15.69
N PRO A 93 -5.63 12.55 15.62
CA PRO A 93 -5.84 13.99 15.47
C PRO A 93 -6.45 14.38 14.11
N MET A 94 -6.16 13.62 13.05
CA MET A 94 -6.71 13.89 11.72
C MET A 94 -8.19 13.51 11.62
N LEU A 95 -8.58 12.38 12.20
CA LEU A 95 -9.95 11.88 12.18
C LEU A 95 -10.86 12.74 13.05
N ASP A 96 -10.40 13.16 14.24
CA ASP A 96 -11.12 14.13 15.08
C ASP A 96 -11.35 15.45 14.35
N LEU A 97 -10.33 15.96 13.65
CA LEU A 97 -10.45 17.18 12.86
C LEU A 97 -11.44 17.00 11.69
N ALA A 98 -11.37 15.85 11.00
CA ALA A 98 -12.26 15.55 9.88
C ALA A 98 -13.72 15.45 10.32
N VAL A 99 -14.02 14.76 11.43
CA VAL A 99 -15.37 14.68 11.98
C VAL A 99 -15.90 16.07 12.35
N ARG A 100 -15.13 16.86 13.10
CA ARG A 100 -15.53 18.23 13.49
C ARG A 100 -15.78 19.14 12.30
N ALA A 101 -14.98 19.02 11.24
CA ALA A 101 -15.12 19.83 10.03
C ALA A 101 -16.36 19.45 9.19
N LEU A 102 -16.85 18.21 9.34
CA LEU A 102 -17.89 17.62 8.48
C LEU A 102 -19.22 17.39 9.20
N ASP A 103 -19.30 17.66 10.51
CA ASP A 103 -20.52 17.56 11.34
C ASP A 103 -21.72 18.34 10.79
N SER A 104 -21.49 19.37 9.97
CA SER A 104 -22.54 20.20 9.36
C SER A 104 -23.03 19.70 8.00
N ILE A 105 -22.44 18.65 7.43
CA ILE A 105 -22.72 18.17 6.07
C ILE A 105 -23.41 16.82 6.13
N SER A 106 -24.57 16.69 5.49
CA SER A 106 -25.36 15.45 5.46
C SER A 106 -24.63 14.24 4.83
N ALA A 107 -23.60 14.49 4.02
CA ALA A 107 -22.70 13.48 3.44
C ALA A 107 -21.30 13.49 4.09
N GLY A 108 -21.16 14.04 5.29
CA GLY A 108 -19.87 14.24 5.97
C GLY A 108 -19.08 12.95 6.16
N ALA A 109 -19.75 11.85 6.50
CA ALA A 109 -19.09 10.54 6.63
C ALA A 109 -18.48 10.02 5.32
N PHE A 110 -19.09 10.32 4.17
CA PHE A 110 -18.55 9.93 2.86
C PHE A 110 -17.27 10.68 2.53
N PHE A 111 -17.32 12.02 2.55
CA PHE A 111 -16.16 12.84 2.19
C PHE A 111 -15.04 12.75 3.24
N GLY A 112 -15.40 12.63 4.52
CA GLY A 112 -14.46 12.49 5.63
C GLY A 112 -13.69 11.17 5.58
N SER A 113 -14.39 10.05 5.38
CA SER A 113 -13.73 8.76 5.23
C SER A 113 -12.86 8.71 3.98
N LEU A 114 -13.33 9.24 2.85
CA LEU A 114 -12.56 9.27 1.62
C LEU A 114 -11.26 10.09 1.77
N ALA A 115 -11.36 11.31 2.31
CA ALA A 115 -10.19 12.17 2.53
C ALA A 115 -9.21 11.57 3.55
N ALA A 116 -9.72 10.99 4.65
CA ALA A 116 -8.90 10.35 5.66
C ALA A 116 -8.09 9.19 5.09
N VAL A 117 -8.72 8.26 4.34
CA VAL A 117 -8.02 7.14 3.70
C VAL A 117 -7.02 7.65 2.67
N LEU A 118 -7.40 8.65 1.88
CA LEU A 118 -6.52 9.19 0.85
C LEU A 118 -5.24 9.81 1.44
N VAL A 119 -5.35 10.51 2.57
CA VAL A 119 -4.16 11.13 3.19
C VAL A 119 -3.36 10.13 4.02
N LEU A 120 -4.02 9.30 4.81
CA LEU A 120 -3.36 8.40 5.76
C LEU A 120 -2.82 7.13 5.10
N VAL A 121 -3.55 6.57 4.14
CA VAL A 121 -3.34 5.20 3.67
C VAL A 121 -2.84 5.15 2.23
N ALA A 122 -3.18 6.13 1.37
CA ALA A 122 -2.82 6.06 -0.05
C ALA A 122 -1.30 5.99 -0.28
N VAL A 123 -0.52 6.82 0.42
CA VAL A 123 0.94 6.86 0.26
C VAL A 123 1.61 5.55 0.66
N PRO A 124 1.42 5.00 1.88
CA PRO A 124 2.05 3.73 2.24
C PRO A 124 1.60 2.58 1.34
N ILE A 125 0.31 2.50 0.98
CA ILE A 125 -0.20 1.46 0.07
C ILE A 125 0.40 1.57 -1.33
N LEU A 126 0.51 2.79 -1.88
CA LEU A 126 1.15 3.03 -3.17
C LEU A 126 2.60 2.55 -3.16
N LEU A 127 3.34 2.85 -2.10
CA LEU A 127 4.72 2.35 -1.95
C LEU A 127 4.76 0.83 -1.82
N LEU A 128 3.88 0.21 -1.02
CA LEU A 128 3.80 -1.26 -0.94
C LEU A 128 3.46 -1.88 -2.31
N GLY A 129 2.56 -1.25 -3.08
CA GLY A 129 2.23 -1.67 -4.45
C GLY A 129 3.45 -1.65 -5.36
N ALA A 130 4.32 -0.64 -5.25
CA ALA A 130 5.52 -0.53 -6.07
C ALA A 130 6.55 -1.68 -5.87
N VAL A 131 6.46 -2.45 -4.78
CA VAL A 131 7.38 -3.55 -4.47
C VAL A 131 7.22 -4.72 -5.45
N SER A 132 5.99 -5.14 -5.75
CA SER A 132 5.73 -6.33 -6.58
C SER A 132 6.33 -6.26 -7.99
N PRO A 133 6.09 -5.21 -8.81
CA PRO A 133 6.68 -5.13 -10.14
C PRO A 133 8.22 -4.97 -10.09
N TRP A 134 8.74 -4.33 -9.05
CA TRP A 134 10.18 -4.18 -8.87
C TRP A 134 10.85 -5.53 -8.51
N ALA A 135 10.24 -6.30 -7.61
CA ALA A 135 10.70 -7.65 -7.27
C ALA A 135 10.66 -8.58 -8.49
N VAL A 136 9.61 -8.51 -9.31
CA VAL A 136 9.53 -9.24 -10.60
C VAL A 136 10.70 -8.83 -11.50
N ARG A 137 10.95 -7.53 -11.69
CA ARG A 137 12.05 -7.04 -12.54
C ARG A 137 13.43 -7.52 -12.07
N LEU A 138 13.65 -7.60 -10.76
CA LEU A 138 14.90 -8.12 -10.17
C LEU A 138 15.06 -9.63 -10.33
N GLY A 139 13.96 -10.38 -10.42
CA GLY A 139 13.96 -11.83 -10.59
C GLY A 139 14.05 -12.31 -12.04
N VAL A 140 13.79 -11.44 -13.03
CA VAL A 140 13.80 -11.77 -14.45
C VAL A 140 15.20 -11.54 -15.06
N GLU A 141 15.98 -12.61 -15.20
CA GLU A 141 17.29 -12.58 -15.91
C GLU A 141 17.12 -12.69 -17.46
N ARG A 142 16.01 -13.26 -17.97
CA ARG A 142 15.64 -13.34 -19.39
C ARG A 142 14.14 -13.12 -19.58
N LEU A 143 13.72 -12.42 -20.65
CA LEU A 143 12.29 -12.17 -20.99
C LEU A 143 11.46 -13.45 -21.10
N GLU A 144 12.07 -14.56 -21.50
CA GLU A 144 11.45 -15.89 -21.57
C GLU A 144 11.06 -16.45 -20.19
N ASP A 145 11.75 -16.02 -19.13
CA ASP A 145 11.48 -16.43 -17.75
C ASP A 145 10.46 -15.51 -17.05
N ALA A 146 10.00 -14.43 -17.68
CA ALA A 146 9.09 -13.46 -17.07
C ALA A 146 7.80 -14.11 -16.56
N GLY A 147 7.20 -15.02 -17.34
CA GLY A 147 6.02 -15.78 -16.92
C GLY A 147 6.31 -16.74 -15.76
N ARG A 148 7.49 -17.39 -15.76
CA ARG A 148 7.91 -18.34 -14.72
C ARG A 148 8.32 -17.67 -13.41
N VAL A 149 8.81 -16.43 -13.48
CA VAL A 149 9.18 -15.62 -12.30
C VAL A 149 7.93 -14.98 -11.70
N ALA A 150 7.04 -14.41 -12.53
CA ALA A 150 5.74 -13.93 -12.06
C ALA A 150 4.97 -15.05 -11.35
N GLY A 151 4.86 -16.24 -11.96
CA GLY A 151 4.18 -17.39 -11.35
C GLY A 151 4.89 -18.03 -10.14
N ARG A 152 6.10 -17.58 -9.75
CA ARG A 152 6.76 -17.96 -8.50
C ARG A 152 6.64 -16.91 -7.40
N LEU A 153 6.22 -15.70 -7.74
CA LEU A 153 6.05 -14.57 -6.82
C LEU A 153 4.59 -14.36 -6.39
N TYR A 154 3.65 -14.97 -7.12
CA TYR A 154 2.21 -15.08 -6.81
C TYR A 154 1.86 -16.54 -6.57
#